data_AF-A0A7C1UJY1-F1
#
_entry.id   AF-A0A7C1UJY1-F1
#
_cell.length_a   1.000
_cell.length_b   1.000
_cell.length_c   1.000
_cell.angle_alpha   90.00
_cell.angle_beta   90.00
_cell.angle_gamma   90.00
#
_symmetry.space_group_name_H-M   'P 1'
#
loop_
_entity.id
_entity.type
_entity.pdbx_description
1 polymer ?
#
loop_
_entity_poly.entity_id
_entity_poly.type
_entity_poly.pdbx_seq_one_letter_code
_entity_poly.pdbx_strand_id
1 'polypeptide(L)'
;MNCIHGNPEDKCQKCEAAREHNRTRLKTDFISAFNYLAIAINQTATEKGWCKGDRNEGESIALMHSELSEALEALRNGNPPDNHIPEFTNVEAEYADVIIRIMHMASAKGYRIAEALLAKIEYNKTRSHMHGGKKF
;
A
#
# COMPACT_ATOMS: atom_id res chain seq x y z
N MET A 1 20.77 24.84 -15.00
CA MET A 1 20.29 26.14 -15.50
C MET A 1 19.40 26.73 -14.42
N ASN A 2 19.93 27.62 -13.60
CA ASN A 2 19.26 28.09 -12.38
C ASN A 2 18.23 29.15 -12.74
N CYS A 3 16.96 28.90 -12.42
CA CYS A 3 15.92 29.92 -12.46
C CYS A 3 16.01 30.76 -11.18
N ILE A 4 16.27 32.05 -11.32
CA ILE A 4 16.31 33.02 -10.23
C ILE A 4 14.87 33.50 -10.03
N HIS A 5 14.24 33.21 -8.89
CA HIS A 5 12.87 33.62 -8.59
C HIS A 5 12.88 34.82 -7.65
N GLY A 6 12.49 36.00 -8.17
CA GLY A 6 12.32 37.23 -7.40
C GLY A 6 10.92 37.43 -6.80
N ASN A 7 9.96 36.55 -7.10
CA ASN A 7 8.58 36.63 -6.60
C ASN A 7 8.02 35.21 -6.33
N PRO A 8 7.48 34.90 -5.14
CA PRO A 8 6.92 33.59 -4.80
C PRO A 8 5.74 33.14 -5.69
N GLU A 9 5.07 34.08 -6.37
CA GLU A 9 3.89 33.81 -7.20
C GLU A 9 4.20 33.61 -8.70
N ASP A 10 5.42 33.90 -9.15
CA ASP A 10 5.84 33.69 -10.54
C ASP A 10 6.16 32.22 -10.79
N LYS A 11 5.12 31.42 -11.08
CA LYS A 11 5.28 30.03 -11.48
C LYS A 11 5.84 29.95 -12.90
N CYS A 12 7.13 29.65 -13.01
CA CYS A 12 7.78 29.34 -14.27
C CYS A 12 7.10 28.12 -14.93
N GLN A 13 6.53 28.30 -16.13
CA GLN A 13 5.86 27.23 -16.90
C GLN A 13 6.75 25.98 -17.11
N LYS A 14 8.07 26.16 -17.27
CA LYS A 14 9.02 25.05 -17.38
C LYS A 14 9.16 24.28 -16.06
N CYS A 15 9.07 24.96 -14.92
CA CYS A 15 9.09 24.31 -13.60
C CYS A 15 7.78 23.54 -13.33
N GLU A 16 6.63 24.01 -13.81
CA GLU A 16 5.35 23.30 -13.69
C GLU A 16 5.33 22.03 -14.55
N ALA A 17 5.77 22.11 -15.81
CA ALA A 17 5.89 20.94 -16.68
C ALA A 17 6.84 19.87 -16.11
N ALA A 18 7.98 20.29 -15.54
CA ALA A 18 8.91 19.37 -14.89
C ALA A 18 8.31 18.71 -13.64
N ARG A 19 7.55 19.46 -12.83
CA ARG A 19 6.84 18.92 -11.66
C ARG A 19 5.80 17.88 -12.06
N GLU A 20 5.04 18.13 -13.13
CA GLU A 20 4.01 17.21 -13.58
C GLU A 20 4.60 15.95 -14.24
N HIS A 21 5.69 16.09 -14.99
CA HIS A 21 6.44 14.95 -15.51
C HIS A 21 6.97 14.07 -14.37
N ASN A 22 7.58 14.67 -13.35
CA ASN A 22 8.08 13.93 -12.18
C ASN A 22 6.93 13.22 -11.42
N ARG A 23 5.79 13.89 -11.25
CA ARG A 23 4.59 13.30 -10.61
C ARG A 23 4.07 12.10 -11.40
N THR A 24 3.99 12.22 -12.71
CA THR A 24 3.54 11.14 -13.61
C THR A 24 4.50 9.95 -13.53
N ARG A 25 5.80 10.21 -13.59
CA ARG A 25 6.83 9.19 -13.48
C ARG A 25 6.76 8.44 -12.14
N LEU A 26 6.64 9.16 -11.02
CA LEU A 26 6.50 8.54 -9.69
C LEU A 26 5.29 7.59 -9.61
N LYS A 27 4.16 7.96 -10.22
CA LYS A 27 2.97 7.09 -10.27
C LYS A 27 3.26 5.81 -11.06
N THR A 28 3.85 5.94 -12.24
CA THR A 28 4.21 4.78 -13.07
C THR A 28 5.21 3.88 -12.37
N ASP A 29 6.27 4.45 -11.79
CA ASP A 29 7.32 3.71 -11.07
C ASP A 29 6.72 2.93 -9.88
N PHE A 30 5.80 3.56 -9.13
CA PHE A 30 5.08 2.89 -8.03
C PHE A 30 4.22 1.73 -8.53
N ILE A 31 3.42 1.93 -9.59
CA ILE A 31 2.56 0.88 -10.15
C ILE A 31 3.41 -0.32 -10.60
N SER A 32 4.50 -0.06 -11.31
CA SER A 32 5.43 -1.11 -11.76
C SER A 32 6.06 -1.85 -10.59
N ALA A 33 6.56 -1.14 -9.57
CA ALA A 33 7.17 -1.76 -8.40
C ALA A 33 6.17 -2.60 -7.60
N PHE A 34 4.96 -2.08 -7.36
CA PHE A 34 3.90 -2.81 -6.66
C PHE A 34 3.54 -4.10 -7.40
N ASN A 35 3.30 -4.02 -8.71
CA ASN A 35 2.90 -5.18 -9.50
C ASN A 35 4.02 -6.23 -9.57
N TYR A 36 5.29 -5.79 -9.67
CA TYR A 36 6.43 -6.70 -9.63
C TYR A 36 6.50 -7.47 -8.31
N LEU A 37 6.39 -6.76 -7.18
CA LEU A 37 6.40 -7.39 -5.86
C LEU A 37 5.18 -8.31 -5.66
N ALA A 38 4.00 -7.92 -6.14
CA ALA A 38 2.80 -8.74 -6.05
C ALA A 38 2.96 -10.08 -6.79
N ILE A 39 3.60 -10.07 -7.97
CA ILE A 39 3.95 -11.28 -8.72
C ILE A 39 4.92 -12.15 -7.92
N ALA A 40 5.99 -11.57 -7.38
CA ALA A 40 6.97 -12.31 -6.59
C ALA A 40 6.34 -12.96 -5.35
N ILE A 41 5.51 -12.22 -4.61
CA ILE A 41 4.76 -12.72 -3.45
C ILE A 41 3.86 -13.90 -3.87
N ASN A 42 3.12 -13.76 -4.97
CA ASN A 42 2.24 -14.82 -5.45
C ASN A 42 2.99 -16.08 -5.91
N GLN A 43 4.18 -15.92 -6.51
CA GLN A 43 5.07 -17.03 -6.83
C GLN A 43 5.50 -17.76 -5.56
N THR A 44 5.99 -17.04 -4.55
CA THR A 44 6.37 -17.64 -3.25
C THR A 44 5.19 -18.36 -2.60
N ALA A 45 3.99 -17.78 -2.61
CA ALA A 45 2.80 -18.42 -2.07
C ALA A 45 2.47 -19.74 -2.77
N THR A 46 2.61 -19.75 -4.11
CA THR A 46 2.39 -20.94 -4.95
C THR A 46 3.42 -22.04 -4.66
N GLU A 47 4.70 -21.69 -4.58
CA GLU A 47 5.80 -22.61 -4.28
C GLU A 47 5.66 -23.24 -2.90
N LYS A 48 5.21 -22.47 -1.92
CA LYS A 48 4.91 -22.94 -0.55
C LYS A 48 3.61 -23.74 -0.46
N GLY A 49 2.87 -23.88 -1.57
CA GLY A 49 1.67 -24.71 -1.66
C GLY A 49 0.38 -24.05 -1.16
N TRP A 50 0.40 -22.75 -0.85
CA TRP A 50 -0.77 -22.03 -0.37
C TRP A 50 -1.88 -21.87 -1.43
N CYS A 51 -1.54 -22.04 -2.71
CA CYS A 51 -2.45 -21.94 -3.85
C CYS A 51 -3.02 -23.30 -4.31
N LYS A 52 -2.71 -24.41 -3.63
CA LYS A 52 -3.09 -25.76 -4.08
C LYS A 52 -4.54 -26.17 -3.75
N GLY A 53 -5.26 -25.38 -2.95
CA GLY A 53 -6.64 -25.67 -2.55
C GLY A 53 -7.66 -24.69 -3.11
N ASP A 54 -8.94 -25.06 -3.03
CA ASP A 54 -10.08 -24.25 -3.48
C ASP A 54 -10.44 -23.10 -2.51
N ARG A 55 -9.44 -22.35 -2.05
CA ARG A 55 -9.69 -21.22 -1.16
C ARG A 55 -10.47 -20.15 -1.92
N ASN A 56 -11.67 -19.83 -1.43
CA ASN A 56 -12.49 -18.79 -2.01
C ASN A 56 -12.08 -17.39 -1.53
N GLU A 57 -12.59 -16.34 -2.18
CA GLU A 57 -12.20 -14.96 -1.87
C GLU A 57 -12.61 -14.52 -0.46
N GLY A 58 -13.72 -15.05 0.07
CA GLY A 58 -14.17 -14.78 1.43
C GLY A 58 -13.20 -15.31 2.48
N GLU A 59 -12.66 -16.51 2.27
CA GLU A 59 -11.61 -17.07 3.14
C GLU A 59 -10.31 -16.27 3.06
N SER A 60 -9.90 -15.83 1.86
CA SER A 60 -8.74 -14.97 1.69
C SER A 60 -8.91 -13.62 2.41
N ILE A 61 -10.11 -13.03 2.37
CA ILE A 61 -10.43 -11.80 3.11
C ILE A 61 -10.40 -12.07 4.62
N ALA A 62 -10.96 -13.18 5.09
CA ALA A 62 -10.93 -13.54 6.51
C ALA A 62 -9.49 -13.69 7.05
N LEU A 63 -8.56 -14.20 6.24
CA LEU A 63 -7.13 -14.24 6.58
C LEU A 63 -6.48 -12.85 6.62
N MET A 64 -6.98 -11.84 5.90
CA MET A 64 -6.51 -10.47 6.10
C MET A 64 -7.04 -9.89 7.41
N HIS A 65 -8.27 -10.26 7.79
CA HIS A 65 -8.85 -9.88 9.08
C HIS A 65 -8.13 -10.52 10.26
N SER A 66 -7.55 -11.73 10.13
CA SER A 66 -6.75 -12.32 11.19
C SER A 66 -5.54 -11.47 11.51
N GLU A 67 -4.77 -11.02 10.51
CA GLU A 67 -3.54 -10.24 10.77
C GLU A 67 -3.88 -8.88 11.39
N LEU A 68 -5.00 -8.26 10.98
CA LEU A 68 -5.49 -7.05 11.65
C LEU A 68 -5.89 -7.30 13.11
N SER A 69 -6.37 -8.50 13.43
CA SER A 69 -6.68 -8.90 14.80
C SER A 69 -5.41 -9.18 15.60
N GLU A 70 -4.37 -9.73 14.98
CA GLU A 70 -3.05 -9.92 15.58
C GLU A 70 -2.37 -8.57 15.85
N ALA A 71 -2.46 -7.59 14.94
CA ALA A 71 -2.00 -6.23 15.19
C ALA A 71 -2.71 -5.58 16.38
N LEU A 72 -4.03 -5.79 16.52
CA LEU A 72 -4.78 -5.32 17.68
C LEU A 72 -4.32 -6.00 18.98
N GLU A 73 -4.02 -7.29 18.93
CA GLU A 73 -3.52 -8.05 20.07
C GLU A 73 -2.11 -7.60 20.47
N ALA A 74 -1.24 -7.32 19.50
CA ALA A 74 0.08 -6.74 19.72
C ALA A 74 -0.01 -5.42 20.51
N LEU A 75 -0.93 -4.52 20.14
CA LEU A 75 -1.16 -3.27 20.87
C LEU A 75 -1.60 -3.49 22.32
N ARG A 76 -2.43 -4.51 22.60
CA ARG A 76 -2.84 -4.85 23.97
C ARG A 76 -1.68 -5.36 24.83
N ASN A 77 -0.71 -5.99 24.19
CA ASN A 77 0.46 -6.58 24.83
C ASN A 77 1.70 -5.65 24.81
N GLY A 78 1.51 -4.35 24.59
CA GLY A 78 2.57 -3.34 24.65
C GLY A 78 3.42 -3.23 23.37
N ASN A 79 3.02 -3.91 22.29
CA ASN A 79 3.65 -3.90 20.98
C ASN A 79 5.18 -4.11 21.00
N PRO A 80 5.66 -5.28 21.51
CA PRO A 80 7.09 -5.57 21.53
C PRO A 80 7.65 -5.75 20.11
N PRO A 81 8.99 -5.81 19.97
CA PRO A 81 9.63 -6.23 18.72
C PRO A 81 9.11 -7.59 18.24
N ASP A 82 9.02 -7.77 16.93
CA ASP A 82 8.63 -9.03 16.31
C ASP A 82 9.69 -10.12 16.52
N ASN A 83 9.23 -11.38 16.62
CA ASN A 83 10.11 -12.51 16.87
C ASN A 83 10.93 -12.93 15.64
N HIS A 84 10.46 -12.63 14.43
CA HIS A 84 11.08 -13.02 13.17
C HIS A 84 11.86 -11.87 12.52
N ILE A 85 11.36 -10.64 12.65
CA ILE A 85 11.97 -9.39 12.14
C ILE A 85 12.15 -8.36 13.29
N PRO A 86 13.06 -8.61 14.25
CA PRO A 86 13.15 -7.89 15.53
C PRO A 86 13.51 -6.40 15.43
N GLU A 87 13.87 -5.92 14.24
CA GLU A 87 14.02 -4.49 13.97
C GLU A 87 12.68 -3.73 13.83
N PHE A 88 11.56 -4.45 13.72
CA PHE A 88 10.20 -3.92 13.66
C PHE A 88 9.36 -4.38 14.85
N THR A 89 8.29 -3.65 15.15
CA THR A 89 7.30 -4.07 16.15
C THR A 89 6.33 -5.11 15.59
N ASN A 90 5.67 -5.87 16.48
CA ASN A 90 4.62 -6.80 16.08
C ASN A 90 3.55 -6.13 15.21
N VAL A 91 3.08 -4.92 15.54
CA VAL A 91 2.09 -4.20 14.72
C VAL A 91 2.60 -3.93 13.29
N GLU A 92 3.86 -3.57 13.13
CA GLU A 92 4.45 -3.33 11.80
C GLU A 92 4.54 -4.63 10.99
N ALA A 93 4.92 -5.73 11.63
CA ALA A 93 4.95 -7.06 11.01
C ALA A 93 3.55 -7.48 10.55
N GLU A 94 2.53 -7.38 11.40
CA GLU A 94 1.16 -7.76 11.07
C GLU A 94 0.55 -6.89 9.97
N TYR A 95 0.83 -5.58 9.95
CA TYR A 95 0.42 -4.71 8.84
C TYR A 95 1.14 -5.07 7.53
N ALA A 96 2.40 -5.48 7.59
CA ALA A 96 3.10 -6.00 6.42
C ALA A 96 2.42 -7.28 5.91
N ASP A 97 1.99 -8.19 6.79
CA ASP A 97 1.27 -9.41 6.40
C ASP A 97 -0.08 -9.12 5.73
N VAL A 98 -0.84 -8.14 6.22
CA VAL A 98 -2.05 -7.66 5.51
C VAL A 98 -1.72 -7.19 4.10
N ILE A 99 -0.68 -6.36 3.94
CA ILE A 99 -0.26 -5.83 2.64
C ILE A 99 0.18 -6.98 1.71
N ILE A 100 0.95 -7.94 2.21
CA ILE A 100 1.40 -9.12 1.47
C ILE A 100 0.19 -9.92 0.98
N ARG A 101 -0.83 -10.14 1.83
CA ARG A 101 -2.07 -10.83 1.43
C ARG A 101 -2.85 -10.08 0.36
N ILE A 102 -2.94 -8.75 0.46
CA ILE A 102 -3.57 -7.91 -0.57
C ILE A 102 -2.80 -7.99 -1.89
N MET A 103 -1.47 -7.93 -1.85
CA MET A 103 -0.61 -8.01 -3.03
C MET A 103 -0.69 -9.40 -3.69
N HIS A 104 -0.70 -10.46 -2.88
CA HIS A 104 -0.95 -11.82 -3.36
C HIS A 104 -2.27 -11.90 -4.13
N MET A 105 -3.37 -11.40 -3.54
CA MET A 105 -4.69 -11.38 -4.19
C MET A 105 -4.70 -10.50 -5.44
N ALA A 106 -3.99 -9.37 -5.43
CA ALA A 106 -3.85 -8.51 -6.60
C ALA A 106 -3.27 -9.28 -7.79
N SER A 107 -2.17 -10.02 -7.58
CA SER A 107 -1.57 -10.85 -8.62
C SER A 107 -2.44 -12.06 -8.98
N ALA A 108 -2.98 -12.78 -7.99
CA ALA A 108 -3.72 -14.02 -8.22
C ALA A 108 -5.05 -13.81 -8.96
N LYS A 109 -5.70 -12.64 -8.78
CA LYS A 109 -6.99 -12.30 -9.39
C LYS A 109 -6.88 -11.27 -10.52
N GLY A 110 -5.69 -10.73 -10.78
CA GLY A 110 -5.50 -9.69 -11.79
C GLY A 110 -6.12 -8.33 -11.39
N TYR A 111 -6.22 -8.04 -10.10
CA TYR A 111 -6.74 -6.76 -9.63
C TYR A 111 -5.70 -5.64 -9.75
N ARG A 112 -6.16 -4.48 -10.21
CA ARG A 112 -5.35 -3.25 -10.43
C ARG A 112 -5.24 -2.41 -9.15
N ILE A 113 -4.74 -3.04 -8.08
CA ILE A 113 -4.75 -2.44 -6.72
C ILE A 113 -3.86 -1.21 -6.63
N ALA A 114 -2.69 -1.20 -7.27
CA ALA A 114 -1.80 -0.04 -7.27
C ALA A 114 -2.48 1.19 -7.89
N GLU A 115 -3.14 1.02 -9.03
CA GLU A 115 -3.88 2.10 -9.69
C GLU A 115 -5.10 2.54 -8.86
N ALA A 116 -5.83 1.59 -8.29
CA ALA A 116 -6.97 1.88 -7.42
C ALA A 116 -6.55 2.68 -6.18
N LEU A 117 -5.41 2.34 -5.57
CA LEU A 117 -4.83 3.06 -4.44
C LEU A 117 -4.49 4.50 -4.82
N LEU A 118 -3.76 4.72 -5.92
CA LEU A 118 -3.42 6.06 -6.39
C LEU A 118 -4.66 6.90 -6.71
N ALA A 119 -5.65 6.32 -7.38
CA ALA A 119 -6.92 6.98 -7.65
C ALA A 119 -7.65 7.35 -6.35
N LYS A 120 -7.65 6.46 -5.35
CA LYS A 120 -8.31 6.69 -4.06
C LYS A 120 -7.60 7.77 -3.24
N ILE A 121 -6.27 7.84 -3.29
CA ILE A 121 -5.48 8.90 -2.65
C ILE A 121 -5.85 10.27 -3.22
N GLU A 122 -5.94 10.40 -4.55
CA GLU A 122 -6.35 11.67 -5.18
C GLU A 122 -7.80 12.04 -4.84
N TYR A 123 -8.71 11.07 -4.85
CA TYR A 123 -10.08 11.28 -4.41
C TYR A 123 -10.17 11.71 -2.93
N ASN A 124 -9.39 11.10 -2.03
CA ASN A 124 -9.43 11.45 -0.61
C ASN A 124 -8.96 12.89 -0.33
N LYS A 125 -8.18 13.52 -1.22
CA LYS A 125 -7.81 14.94 -1.11
C LYS A 125 -8.99 15.88 -1.38
N THR A 126 -10.02 15.43 -2.10
CA THR A 126 -11.22 16.23 -2.37
C THR A 126 -12.26 16.10 -1.27
N ARG A 127 -12.04 15.20 -0.30
CA ARG A 127 -12.89 15.07 0.89
C ARG A 127 -12.71 16.28 1.81
N SER A 128 -13.80 16.93 2.18
CA SER A 128 -13.85 17.82 3.34
C SER A 128 -13.37 17.13 4.64
N HIS A 129 -13.02 17.97 5.61
CA HIS A 129 -12.41 17.55 6.85
C HIS A 129 -13.34 16.64 7.68
N MET A 130 -12.83 15.49 8.14
CA MET A 130 -13.54 14.51 8.98
C MET A 130 -14.93 14.09 8.46
N HIS A 131 -15.07 13.71 7.18
CA HIS A 131 -16.34 13.10 6.78
C HIS A 131 -16.54 11.77 7.48
N GLY A 132 -17.66 11.66 8.20
CA GLY A 132 -18.13 10.42 8.82
C GLY A 132 -18.18 10.45 10.34
N GLY A 133 -17.51 11.40 11.02
CA GLY A 133 -17.62 11.59 12.48
C GLY A 133 -17.32 10.34 13.33
N LYS A 134 -16.66 9.32 12.76
CA LYS A 134 -16.44 8.05 13.44
C LYS A 134 -15.18 8.13 14.30
N LYS A 135 -15.34 7.79 15.58
CA LYS A 135 -14.23 7.67 16.55
C LYS A 135 -13.43 6.38 16.37
N PHE A 136 -14.01 5.40 15.67
CA PHE A 136 -13.43 4.14 15.23
C PHE A 136 -14.07 3.74 13.91
#